data_AF-A0A327PEN6-F1
#
_entry.id   AF-A0A327PEN6-F1
#
_cell.length_a   1.000
_cell.length_b   1.000
_cell.length_c   1.000
_cell.angle_alpha   90.00
_cell.angle_beta   90.00
_cell.angle_gamma   90.00
#
_symmetry.space_group_name_H-M   'P 1'
#
loop_
_entity.id
_entity.type
_entity.pdbx_description
1 polymer ?
#
loop_
_entity_poly.entity_id
_entity_poly.type
_entity_poly.pdbx_seq_one_letter_code
_entity_poly.pdbx_strand_id
1 'polypeptide(L)'
;MNSNPREITLVNQIIKEQLGSFCDLQPNDNECFILNPIDLYSSIDWTKFEEDLDVLNSIYAILFDEFVIARKKIVCYWPSQDYADDKLSEINEYCLSAGVGLNLELSQCYVDSGNKMFPEHERLWCSFMLFLVESICEDIKLNEELEEIATLKCDNESILVFSIRENGITRYSYLKSQVSIFELEGDIECFKQGLEGGMSSFLNFQELMGFLMNEINIKKYSANFSNSSLEKQYYRAISLNFNSFNLVQQWMANFNQN
;
A
#
# COMPACT_ATOMS: atom_id res chain seq x y z
N MET A 1 14.64 12.79 -3.95
CA MET A 1 14.87 12.90 -2.49
C MET A 1 15.31 11.53 -2.03
N ASN A 2 16.44 11.41 -1.34
CA ASN A 2 16.92 10.12 -0.82
C ASN A 2 16.00 9.68 0.31
N SER A 3 14.92 8.98 -0.02
CA SER A 3 14.17 8.17 0.93
C SER A 3 14.99 6.93 1.23
N ASN A 4 15.24 6.65 2.51
CA ASN A 4 15.76 5.33 2.90
C ASN A 4 14.81 4.27 2.30
N PRO A 5 15.35 3.26 1.60
CA PRO A 5 14.52 2.18 1.07
C PRO A 5 13.85 1.47 2.24
N ARG A 6 12.57 1.11 2.07
CA ARG A 6 11.86 0.26 3.04
C ARG A 6 12.58 -1.09 3.10
N GLU A 7 12.77 -1.60 4.30
CA GLU A 7 13.62 -2.77 4.52
C GLU A 7 12.98 -3.71 5.56
N ILE A 8 12.97 -4.99 5.23
CA ILE A 8 12.59 -6.08 6.13
C ILE A 8 13.85 -6.91 6.39
N THR A 9 14.20 -7.05 7.67
CA THR A 9 15.34 -7.82 8.13
C THR A 9 14.85 -9.06 8.86
N LEU A 10 15.16 -10.23 8.30
CA LEU A 10 14.87 -11.53 8.88
C LEU A 10 16.05 -11.96 9.77
N VAL A 11 15.77 -12.22 11.05
CA VAL A 11 16.77 -12.65 12.03
C VAL A 11 16.49 -14.07 12.53
N ASN A 12 17.55 -14.87 12.68
CA ASN A 12 17.41 -16.28 13.09
C ASN A 12 17.25 -16.52 14.59
N GLN A 13 17.04 -15.47 15.39
CA GLN A 13 16.92 -15.54 16.83
C GLN A 13 15.78 -14.67 17.33
N ILE A 14 15.03 -15.17 18.32
CA ILE A 14 14.01 -14.38 18.99
C ILE A 14 14.72 -13.34 19.88
N ILE A 15 14.46 -12.07 19.61
CA ILE A 15 15.08 -10.94 20.32
C ILE A 15 14.44 -10.86 21.72
N LYS A 16 15.16 -11.24 22.78
CA LYS A 16 14.70 -11.05 24.16
C LYS A 16 15.20 -9.70 24.66
N GLU A 17 14.33 -8.89 25.26
CA GLU A 17 14.63 -7.55 25.83
C GLU A 17 15.84 -7.50 26.81
N GLN A 18 16.37 -8.64 27.25
CA GLN A 18 17.49 -8.72 28.21
C GLN A 18 18.89 -8.95 27.62
N LEU A 19 19.08 -8.96 26.30
CA LEU A 19 20.41 -9.06 25.71
C LEU A 19 20.80 -7.75 25.02
N GLY A 20 21.45 -6.86 25.77
CA GLY A 20 22.26 -5.75 25.26
C GLY A 20 23.50 -6.19 24.48
N SER A 21 23.39 -7.29 23.72
CA SER A 21 24.48 -7.98 23.04
C SER A 21 24.04 -8.59 21.71
N PHE A 22 23.06 -8.00 21.01
CA PHE A 22 23.07 -8.11 19.55
C PHE A 22 24.13 -7.13 19.06
N CYS A 23 25.19 -7.69 18.46
CA CYS A 23 26.23 -6.95 17.78
C CYS A 23 25.61 -5.88 16.86
N ASP A 24 25.98 -4.62 17.08
CA ASP A 24 25.72 -3.43 16.23
C ASP A 24 24.26 -3.06 15.88
N LEU A 25 23.27 -3.90 16.16
CA LEU A 25 21.86 -3.53 16.15
C LEU A 25 21.47 -3.02 17.54
N GLN A 26 21.87 -1.79 17.88
CA GLN A 26 21.02 -0.99 18.74
C GLN A 26 20.02 -0.31 17.80
N PRO A 27 18.84 -0.91 17.53
CA PRO A 27 17.82 -0.19 16.80
C PRO A 27 17.55 1.08 17.60
N ASN A 28 17.83 2.21 16.99
CA ASN A 28 17.27 3.46 17.45
C ASN A 28 15.74 3.24 17.35
N ASP A 29 14.98 3.34 18.44
CA ASP A 29 13.53 3.05 18.44
C ASP A 29 12.75 3.86 17.38
N ASN A 30 13.35 4.95 16.91
CA ASN A 30 12.85 5.79 15.84
C ASN A 30 13.05 5.23 14.41
N GLU A 31 13.94 4.25 14.21
CA GLU A 31 14.36 3.76 12.90
C GLU A 31 13.93 2.32 12.62
N CYS A 32 13.72 1.50 13.64
CA CYS A 32 13.34 0.09 13.48
C CYS A 32 12.11 -0.28 14.33
N PHE A 33 11.31 -1.19 13.82
CA PHE A 33 10.20 -1.83 14.50
C PHE A 33 10.50 -3.34 14.61
N ILE A 34 10.56 -3.83 15.84
CA ILE A 34 10.83 -5.25 16.10
C ILE A 34 9.51 -6.00 16.21
N LEU A 35 9.26 -6.89 15.25
CA LEU A 35 8.12 -7.80 15.29
C LEU A 35 8.56 -9.12 15.94
N ASN A 36 8.45 -9.16 17.27
CA ASN A 36 8.82 -10.31 18.08
C ASN A 36 7.61 -11.23 18.33
N PRO A 37 7.68 -12.53 17.99
CA PRO A 37 6.58 -13.46 18.21
C PRO A 37 6.17 -13.60 19.69
N ILE A 38 7.09 -13.43 20.65
CA ILE A 38 6.77 -13.54 22.09
C ILE A 38 6.02 -12.29 22.57
N ASP A 39 6.56 -11.11 22.25
CA ASP A 39 5.97 -9.84 22.69
C ASP A 39 4.60 -9.63 22.02
N LEU A 40 4.51 -10.01 20.74
CA LEU A 40 3.25 -10.02 20.01
C LEU A 40 2.27 -10.95 20.72
N TYR A 41 2.60 -12.21 21.00
CA TYR A 41 1.70 -13.15 21.69
C TYR A 41 1.21 -12.62 23.04
N SER A 42 2.07 -11.90 23.77
CA SER A 42 1.72 -11.33 25.07
C SER A 42 0.72 -10.17 25.00
N SER A 43 0.69 -9.45 23.87
CA SER A 43 -0.17 -8.28 23.65
C SER A 43 -1.40 -8.62 22.81
N ILE A 44 -1.22 -9.39 21.74
CA ILE A 44 -2.22 -9.88 20.80
C ILE A 44 -1.92 -11.35 20.50
N ASP A 45 -2.87 -12.24 20.75
CA ASP A 45 -2.72 -13.68 20.51
C ASP A 45 -2.67 -14.00 18.99
N TRP A 46 -1.52 -13.72 18.37
CA TRP A 46 -1.33 -13.84 16.91
C TRP A 46 -1.51 -15.27 16.41
N THR A 47 -1.46 -16.28 17.29
CA THR A 47 -1.68 -17.68 16.88
C THR A 47 -3.10 -17.93 16.39
N LYS A 48 -4.04 -17.00 16.65
CA LYS A 48 -5.42 -17.06 16.19
C LYS A 48 -5.68 -16.34 14.87
N PHE A 49 -4.64 -15.86 14.16
CA PHE A 49 -4.84 -15.05 12.95
C PHE A 49 -5.65 -15.74 11.84
N GLU A 50 -5.66 -17.08 11.78
CA GLU A 50 -6.47 -17.84 10.81
C GLU A 50 -7.96 -17.92 11.20
N GLU A 51 -8.27 -17.81 12.50
CA GLU A 51 -9.61 -17.98 13.06
C GLU A 51 -10.28 -16.64 13.42
N ASP A 52 -9.48 -15.59 13.62
CA ASP A 52 -9.90 -14.29 14.13
C ASP A 52 -9.34 -13.15 13.25
N LEU A 53 -10.23 -12.58 12.43
CA LEU A 53 -9.89 -11.45 11.56
C LEU A 53 -9.55 -10.18 12.36
N ASP A 54 -10.09 -10.02 13.57
CA ASP A 54 -9.81 -8.83 14.39
C ASP A 54 -8.37 -8.86 14.90
N VAL A 55 -7.85 -10.05 15.23
CA VAL A 55 -6.43 -10.26 15.56
C VAL A 55 -5.55 -9.85 14.39
N LEU A 56 -5.86 -10.35 13.19
CA LEU A 56 -5.09 -10.07 11.99
C LEU A 56 -5.09 -8.57 11.66
N ASN A 57 -6.27 -7.94 11.62
CA ASN A 57 -6.42 -6.52 11.33
C ASN A 57 -5.70 -5.64 12.35
N SER A 58 -5.74 -6.01 13.64
CA SER A 58 -5.05 -5.27 14.69
C SER A 58 -3.53 -5.28 14.49
N ILE A 59 -2.96 -6.45 14.15
CA ILE A 59 -1.51 -6.56 13.92
C ILE A 59 -1.12 -5.88 12.61
N TYR A 60 -1.93 -6.04 11.56
CA TYR A 60 -1.71 -5.38 10.29
C TYR A 60 -1.70 -3.86 10.41
N ALA A 61 -2.66 -3.28 11.16
CA ALA A 61 -2.71 -1.83 11.39
C ALA A 61 -1.44 -1.31 12.06
N ILE A 62 -0.94 -2.01 13.09
CA ILE A 62 0.33 -1.66 13.75
C ILE A 62 1.48 -1.72 12.74
N LEU A 63 1.54 -2.79 11.93
CA LEU A 63 2.59 -2.96 10.94
C LEU A 63 2.55 -1.86 9.87
N PHE A 64 1.36 -1.49 9.42
CA PHE A 64 1.15 -0.45 8.42
C PHE A 64 1.61 0.92 8.94
N ASP A 65 1.22 1.29 10.16
CA ASP A 65 1.63 2.53 10.80
C ASP A 65 3.16 2.62 10.94
N GLU A 66 3.79 1.54 11.39
CA GLU A 66 5.24 1.52 11.65
C GLU A 66 6.07 1.44 10.36
N PHE A 67 5.65 0.62 9.38
CA PHE A 67 6.41 0.34 8.16
C PHE A 67 6.07 1.26 6.99
N VAL A 68 4.78 1.55 6.78
CA VAL A 68 4.33 2.35 5.63
C VAL A 68 4.33 3.83 5.98
N ILE A 69 3.74 4.20 7.12
CA ILE A 69 3.59 5.61 7.52
C ILE A 69 4.89 6.14 8.14
N ALA A 70 5.38 5.50 9.21
CA ALA A 70 6.58 5.93 9.93
C ALA A 70 7.89 5.55 9.21
N ARG A 71 7.82 4.68 8.19
CA ARG A 71 8.95 4.21 7.38
C ARG A 71 10.09 3.59 8.21
N LYS A 72 9.75 2.92 9.30
CA LYS A 72 10.73 2.15 10.08
C LYS A 72 11.11 0.89 9.30
N LYS A 73 12.28 0.34 9.62
CA LYS A 73 12.69 -1.00 9.17
C LYS A 73 12.01 -2.05 10.02
N ILE A 74 11.45 -3.09 9.41
CA ILE A 74 10.92 -4.23 10.18
C ILE A 74 12.06 -5.18 10.46
N VAL A 75 12.23 -5.56 11.73
CA VAL A 75 13.10 -6.68 12.12
C VAL A 75 12.21 -7.78 12.68
N CYS A 76 12.20 -8.95 12.06
CA CYS A 76 11.34 -10.05 12.50
C CYS A 76 12.07 -11.38 12.55
N TYR A 77 11.61 -12.25 13.44
CA TYR A 77 12.15 -13.58 13.60
C TYR A 77 11.84 -14.46 12.39
N TRP A 78 12.83 -15.18 11.88
CA TRP A 78 12.68 -16.22 10.86
C TRP A 78 13.49 -17.47 11.23
N PRO A 79 12.85 -18.64 11.40
CA PRO A 79 13.54 -19.83 11.88
C PRO A 79 14.59 -20.33 10.87
N SER A 80 15.83 -20.49 11.35
CA SER A 80 16.98 -20.88 10.52
C SER A 80 16.98 -22.30 9.94
N GLN A 81 16.02 -23.15 10.31
CA GLN A 81 16.04 -24.55 9.89
C GLN A 81 15.42 -24.76 8.50
N ASP A 82 14.73 -23.75 7.97
CA ASP A 82 13.94 -23.82 6.74
C ASP A 82 14.50 -22.91 5.61
N TYR A 83 15.81 -22.62 5.57
CA TYR A 83 16.41 -21.77 4.51
C TYR A 83 16.28 -22.33 3.08
N ALA A 84 15.89 -23.59 2.93
CA ALA A 84 15.63 -24.22 1.65
C ALA A 84 14.12 -24.31 1.33
N ASP A 85 13.29 -23.54 2.04
CA ASP A 85 11.84 -23.58 1.92
C ASP A 85 11.34 -22.58 0.87
N ASP A 86 10.34 -22.99 0.09
CA ASP A 86 9.73 -22.22 -0.99
C ASP A 86 9.24 -20.85 -0.47
N LYS A 87 8.82 -20.79 0.80
CA LYS A 87 8.31 -19.60 1.49
C LYS A 87 9.29 -18.43 1.57
N LEU A 88 10.59 -18.67 1.73
CA LEU A 88 11.57 -17.57 1.77
C LEU A 88 11.72 -16.95 0.37
N SER A 89 11.66 -17.79 -0.66
CA SER A 89 11.66 -17.32 -2.05
C SER A 89 10.41 -16.48 -2.33
N GLU A 90 9.24 -16.91 -1.85
CA GLU A 90 7.99 -16.15 -1.95
C GLU A 90 8.10 -14.77 -1.27
N ILE A 91 8.57 -14.68 -0.02
CA ILE A 91 8.79 -13.40 0.68
C ILE A 91 9.71 -12.48 -0.13
N ASN A 92 10.80 -13.03 -0.68
CA ASN A 92 11.73 -12.26 -1.50
C ASN A 92 11.07 -11.76 -2.79
N GLU A 93 10.22 -12.57 -3.44
CA GLU A 93 9.47 -12.15 -4.63
C GLU A 93 8.49 -11.01 -4.30
N TYR A 94 7.73 -11.11 -3.21
CA TYR A 94 6.84 -10.04 -2.76
C TYR A 94 7.61 -8.75 -2.47
N CYS A 95 8.69 -8.83 -1.70
CA CYS A 95 9.53 -7.67 -1.36
C CYS A 95 10.11 -7.00 -2.61
N LEU A 96 10.70 -7.79 -3.52
CA LEU A 96 11.27 -7.29 -4.77
C LEU A 96 10.21 -6.60 -5.64
N SER A 97 9.00 -7.17 -5.71
CA SER A 97 7.90 -6.61 -6.51
C SER A 97 7.40 -5.26 -5.98
N ALA A 98 7.52 -5.01 -4.67
CA ALA A 98 7.12 -3.78 -4.01
C ALA A 98 8.29 -2.79 -3.77
N GLY A 99 9.49 -3.09 -4.29
CA GLY A 99 10.67 -2.24 -4.09
C GLY A 99 11.19 -2.21 -2.64
N VAL A 100 10.84 -3.22 -1.84
CA VAL A 100 11.27 -3.39 -0.45
C VAL A 100 12.55 -4.22 -0.42
N GLY A 101 13.56 -3.76 0.33
CA GLY A 101 14.78 -4.52 0.56
C GLY A 101 14.55 -5.66 1.55
N LEU A 102 14.99 -6.88 1.22
CA LEU A 102 14.99 -8.01 2.14
C LEU A 102 16.43 -8.32 2.55
N ASN A 103 16.69 -8.29 3.86
CA ASN A 103 18.00 -8.62 4.43
C ASN A 103 17.90 -9.84 5.36
N LEU A 104 18.90 -10.72 5.28
CA LEU A 104 19.00 -11.92 6.10
C LEU A 104 20.19 -11.77 7.04
N GLU A 105 19.91 -11.65 8.34
CA GLU A 105 20.93 -11.54 9.37
C GLU A 105 21.02 -12.82 10.20
N LEU A 106 22.13 -13.54 9.97
CA LEU A 106 22.43 -14.79 10.64
C LEU A 106 23.36 -14.52 11.81
N SER A 107 22.84 -14.66 13.02
CA SER A 107 23.70 -14.72 14.21
C SER A 107 24.53 -16.00 14.16
N GLN A 108 25.87 -15.84 14.17
CA GLN A 108 26.83 -16.96 14.16
C GLN A 108 26.92 -17.72 15.50
N CYS A 109 26.16 -17.29 16.51
CA CYS A 109 26.15 -17.92 17.82
C CYS A 109 25.30 -19.18 17.80
N TYR A 110 25.91 -20.31 18.19
CA TYR A 110 25.21 -21.57 18.47
C TYR A 110 23.99 -21.29 19.36
N VAL A 111 22.79 -21.46 18.80
CA VAL A 111 21.53 -21.17 19.49
C VAL A 111 21.38 -22.18 20.62
N ASP A 112 21.51 -21.69 21.85
CA ASP A 112 21.16 -22.44 23.04
C ASP A 112 19.67 -22.83 22.95
N SER A 113 19.36 -24.07 23.32
CA SER A 113 18.05 -24.70 23.09
C SER A 113 16.83 -23.97 23.69
N GLY A 114 17.04 -22.92 24.51
CA GLY A 114 16.00 -22.10 25.14
C GLY A 114 15.52 -20.87 24.34
N ASN A 115 15.99 -20.66 23.11
CA ASN A 115 15.61 -19.52 22.25
C ASN A 115 14.85 -19.93 20.97
N LYS A 116 14.36 -21.17 20.88
CA LYS A 116 13.59 -21.67 19.74
C LYS A 116 12.11 -21.78 20.09
N MET A 117 11.26 -21.52 19.11
CA MET A 117 9.83 -21.78 19.26
C MET A 117 9.56 -23.28 19.12
N PHE A 118 8.40 -23.73 19.60
CA PHE A 118 7.97 -25.09 19.29
C PHE A 118 7.72 -25.20 17.78
N PRO A 119 8.04 -26.34 17.12
CA PRO A 119 7.94 -26.46 15.66
C PRO A 119 6.55 -26.13 15.09
N GLU A 120 5.48 -26.42 15.83
CA GLU A 120 4.11 -26.08 15.44
C GLU A 120 3.90 -24.56 15.38
N HIS A 121 4.48 -23.82 16.33
CA HIS A 121 4.42 -22.36 16.37
C HIS A 121 5.37 -21.71 15.36
N GLU A 122 6.52 -22.34 15.08
CA GLU A 122 7.43 -21.86 14.02
C GLU A 122 6.76 -21.91 12.64
N ARG A 123 6.06 -23.01 12.32
CA ARG A 123 5.31 -23.13 11.06
C ARG A 123 4.20 -22.11 10.95
N LEU A 124 3.44 -21.93 12.03
CA LEU A 124 2.34 -20.97 12.09
C LEU A 124 2.87 -19.54 11.94
N TRP A 125 4.00 -19.23 12.59
CA TRP A 125 4.68 -17.94 12.48
C TRP A 125 5.15 -17.67 11.05
N CYS A 126 5.77 -18.64 10.37
CA CYS A 126 6.20 -18.45 8.98
C CYS A 126 5.02 -18.16 8.05
N SER A 127 3.90 -18.89 8.21
CA SER A 127 2.69 -18.64 7.42
C SER A 127 2.08 -17.26 7.73
N PHE A 128 2.04 -16.88 9.01
CA PHE A 128 1.60 -15.56 9.45
C PHE A 128 2.44 -14.43 8.86
N MET A 129 3.76 -14.56 8.93
CA MET A 129 4.70 -13.58 8.39
C MET A 129 4.60 -13.47 6.87
N LEU A 130 4.48 -14.60 6.17
CA LEU A 130 4.27 -14.62 4.72
C LEU A 130 3.01 -13.82 4.36
N PHE A 131 1.88 -14.09 5.03
CA PHE A 131 0.63 -13.37 4.82
C PHE A 131 0.77 -11.86 5.06
N LEU A 132 1.42 -11.46 6.16
CA LEU A 132 1.63 -10.04 6.46
C LEU A 132 2.52 -9.35 5.42
N VAL A 133 3.61 -10.00 5.00
CA VAL A 133 4.53 -9.45 4.01
C VAL A 133 3.86 -9.33 2.65
N GLU A 134 3.13 -10.35 2.21
CA GLU A 134 2.32 -10.32 0.99
C GLU A 134 1.36 -9.11 1.03
N SER A 135 0.52 -9.04 2.07
CA SER A 135 -0.49 -7.99 2.22
C SER A 135 0.11 -6.59 2.22
N ILE A 136 1.20 -6.36 2.96
CA ILE A 136 1.82 -5.03 3.04
C ILE A 136 2.57 -4.67 1.75
N CYS A 137 3.18 -5.64 1.07
CA CYS A 137 3.83 -5.41 -0.21
C CYS A 137 2.82 -5.08 -1.30
N GLU A 138 1.67 -5.76 -1.32
CA GLU A 138 0.56 -5.43 -2.21
C GLU A 138 0.06 -4.01 -1.98
N ASP A 139 -0.17 -3.63 -0.72
CA ASP A 139 -0.63 -2.27 -0.41
C ASP A 139 0.44 -1.20 -0.71
N ILE A 140 1.73 -1.48 -0.49
CA ILE A 140 2.83 -0.58 -0.90
C ILE A 140 2.85 -0.43 -2.41
N LYS A 141 2.77 -1.54 -3.14
CA LYS A 141 2.77 -1.56 -4.60
C LYS A 141 1.56 -0.78 -5.14
N LEU A 142 0.38 -1.02 -4.61
CA LEU A 142 -0.83 -0.26 -4.96
C LEU A 142 -0.64 1.23 -4.69
N ASN A 143 -0.09 1.61 -3.54
CA ASN A 143 0.15 3.01 -3.20
C ASN A 143 1.25 3.69 -4.06
N GLU A 144 2.23 2.94 -4.56
CA GLU A 144 3.31 3.48 -5.39
C GLU A 144 2.99 3.47 -6.89
N GLU A 145 2.21 2.49 -7.34
CA GLU A 145 1.79 2.36 -8.73
C GLU A 145 0.56 3.23 -9.04
N LEU A 146 -0.23 3.61 -8.02
CA LEU A 146 -1.42 4.44 -8.17
C LEU A 146 -1.13 5.92 -7.90
N GLU A 147 -1.34 6.75 -8.92
CA GLU A 147 -1.30 8.21 -8.80
C GLU A 147 -2.73 8.75 -8.97
N GLU A 148 -3.28 9.39 -7.93
CA GLU A 148 -4.51 10.18 -8.07
C GLU A 148 -4.24 11.35 -9.01
N ILE A 149 -5.04 11.45 -10.06
CA ILE A 149 -4.95 12.53 -11.05
C ILE A 149 -5.97 13.62 -10.74
N ALA A 150 -7.22 13.22 -10.48
CA ALA A 150 -8.29 14.17 -10.26
C ALA A 150 -9.47 13.55 -9.52
N THR A 151 -10.17 14.39 -8.78
CA THR A 151 -11.50 14.10 -8.26
C THR A 151 -12.50 15.05 -8.90
N LEU A 152 -13.51 14.50 -9.58
CA LEU A 152 -14.65 15.22 -10.14
C LEU A 152 -15.83 15.08 -9.18
N LYS A 153 -16.42 16.18 -8.72
CA LYS A 153 -17.53 16.18 -7.75
C LYS A 153 -18.77 16.85 -8.34
N CYS A 154 -19.93 16.22 -8.19
CA CYS A 154 -21.25 16.77 -8.43
C CYS A 154 -22.09 16.48 -7.17
N ASP A 155 -23.06 17.32 -6.81
CA ASP A 155 -23.79 17.31 -5.51
C ASP A 155 -23.90 15.97 -4.76
N ASN A 156 -24.26 14.88 -5.44
CA ASN A 156 -24.42 13.53 -4.84
C ASN A 156 -23.57 12.43 -5.51
N GLU A 157 -22.59 12.79 -6.34
CA GLU A 157 -21.76 11.83 -7.07
C GLU A 157 -20.33 12.33 -7.16
N SER A 158 -19.39 11.40 -7.13
CA SER A 158 -18.00 11.72 -7.38
C SER A 158 -17.38 10.73 -8.34
N ILE A 159 -16.36 11.19 -9.06
CA ILE A 159 -15.56 10.38 -9.95
C ILE A 159 -14.11 10.60 -9.58
N LEU A 160 -13.44 9.54 -9.17
CA LEU A 160 -12.01 9.55 -8.98
C LEU A 160 -11.33 9.11 -10.27
N VAL A 161 -10.36 9.88 -10.72
CA VAL A 161 -9.51 9.60 -11.88
C VAL A 161 -8.10 9.38 -11.39
N PHE A 162 -7.48 8.28 -11.81
CA PHE A 162 -6.14 7.89 -11.38
C PHE A 162 -5.39 7.22 -12.52
N SER A 163 -4.07 7.13 -12.37
CA SER A 163 -3.23 6.29 -13.21
C SER A 163 -2.60 5.17 -12.42
N ILE A 164 -2.47 4.01 -13.06
CA ILE A 164 -1.73 2.85 -12.56
C ILE A 164 -0.48 2.70 -13.43
N ARG A 165 0.69 2.54 -12.81
CA ARG A 165 1.95 2.23 -13.52
C ARG A 165 2.35 0.78 -13.31
N GLU A 166 2.08 -0.08 -14.28
CA GLU A 166 2.51 -1.48 -14.29
C GLU A 166 3.61 -1.69 -15.33
N ASN A 167 4.73 -2.31 -14.95
CA ASN A 167 5.83 -2.66 -15.87
C ASN A 167 6.34 -1.47 -16.73
N GLY A 168 6.32 -0.26 -16.17
CA GLY A 168 6.73 0.98 -16.85
C GLY A 168 5.70 1.56 -17.82
N ILE A 169 4.54 0.91 -18.00
CA ILE A 169 3.42 1.42 -18.80
C ILE A 169 2.43 2.09 -17.84
N THR A 170 2.13 3.36 -18.09
CA THR A 170 1.09 4.09 -17.34
C THR A 170 -0.25 3.91 -18.03
N ARG A 171 -1.23 3.37 -17.31
CA ARG A 171 -2.63 3.28 -17.71
C ARG A 171 -3.47 4.23 -16.88
N TYR A 172 -4.60 4.65 -17.42
CA TYR A 172 -5.52 5.59 -16.78
C TYR A 172 -6.86 4.91 -16.55
N SER A 173 -7.49 5.17 -15.40
CA SER A 173 -8.76 4.56 -15.00
C SER A 173 -9.61 5.54 -14.20
N TYR A 174 -10.89 5.19 -13.97
CA TYR A 174 -11.79 5.99 -13.15
C TYR A 174 -12.76 5.14 -12.31
N LEU A 175 -13.05 5.57 -11.09
CA LEU A 175 -14.12 5.03 -10.25
C LEU A 175 -15.24 6.05 -10.10
N LYS A 176 -16.49 5.59 -10.17
CA LYS A 176 -17.67 6.42 -9.90
C LYS A 176 -18.30 6.00 -8.58
N SER A 177 -18.54 6.96 -7.69
CA SER A 177 -19.25 6.77 -6.42
C SER A 177 -20.54 7.60 -6.39
N GLN A 178 -21.55 7.08 -5.68
CA GLN A 178 -22.82 7.77 -5.39
C GLN A 178 -22.75 8.61 -4.09
N VAL A 179 -21.53 8.98 -3.68
CA VAL A 179 -21.25 9.85 -2.54
C VAL A 179 -20.44 11.06 -3.02
N SER A 180 -20.64 12.23 -2.42
CA SER A 180 -20.04 13.51 -2.84
C SER A 180 -18.55 13.67 -2.49
N ILE A 181 -18.03 12.83 -1.58
CA ILE A 181 -16.65 12.88 -1.11
C ILE A 181 -16.09 11.45 -1.23
N PHE A 182 -15.07 11.26 -2.07
CA PHE A 182 -14.14 10.15 -1.93
C PHE A 182 -13.20 10.51 -0.78
N GLU A 183 -13.20 9.70 0.27
CA GLU A 183 -12.25 9.80 1.38
C GLU A 183 -11.25 8.66 1.20
N LEU A 184 -10.10 8.99 0.62
CA LEU A 184 -9.09 8.03 0.16
C LEU A 184 -8.63 7.05 1.26
N GLU A 185 -8.75 7.43 2.53
CA GLU A 185 -8.36 6.61 3.69
C GLU A 185 -9.33 5.44 3.98
N GLY A 186 -10.59 5.50 3.51
CA GLY A 186 -11.57 4.42 3.65
C GLY A 186 -11.88 3.67 2.34
N ASP A 187 -11.55 4.26 1.20
CA ASP A 187 -12.03 3.77 -0.10
C ASP A 187 -11.13 2.71 -0.76
N ILE A 188 -9.95 2.39 -0.20
CA ILE A 188 -8.99 1.37 -0.72
C ILE A 188 -9.70 0.02 -1.00
N GLU A 189 -10.62 -0.40 -0.14
CA GLU A 189 -11.42 -1.63 -0.35
C GLU A 189 -12.34 -1.55 -1.58
N CYS A 190 -12.88 -0.37 -1.88
CA CYS A 190 -13.69 -0.12 -3.06
C CYS A 190 -12.84 -0.21 -4.35
N PHE A 191 -11.56 0.16 -4.29
CA PHE A 191 -10.61 -0.08 -5.38
C PHE A 191 -10.30 -1.58 -5.55
N LYS A 192 -10.10 -2.32 -4.45
CA LYS A 192 -9.86 -3.78 -4.50
C LYS A 192 -11.03 -4.50 -5.20
N GLN A 193 -12.27 -4.18 -4.85
CA GLN A 193 -13.46 -4.73 -5.52
C GLN A 193 -13.59 -4.29 -6.99
N GLY A 194 -13.20 -3.05 -7.32
CA GLY A 194 -13.22 -2.52 -8.68
C GLY A 194 -12.19 -3.16 -9.61
N LEU A 195 -11.00 -3.48 -9.10
CA LEU A 195 -9.92 -4.14 -9.82
C LEU A 195 -10.28 -5.59 -10.19
N GLU A 196 -10.92 -6.33 -9.27
CA GLU A 196 -11.44 -7.69 -9.54
C GLU A 196 -12.63 -7.68 -10.51
N GLY A 197 -13.39 -6.58 -10.57
CA GLY A 197 -14.59 -6.41 -11.40
C GLY A 197 -14.37 -6.08 -12.88
N GLY A 198 -13.13 -6.05 -13.37
CA GLY A 198 -12.85 -5.73 -14.77
C GLY A 198 -12.93 -4.24 -15.08
N MET A 199 -12.21 -3.44 -14.30
CA MET A 199 -12.14 -1.99 -14.47
C MET A 199 -11.68 -1.57 -15.88
N SER A 200 -12.35 -0.56 -16.45
CA SER A 200 -11.96 -0.01 -17.76
C SER A 200 -10.66 0.79 -17.64
N SER A 201 -9.58 0.25 -18.22
CA SER A 201 -8.27 0.90 -18.29
C SER A 201 -7.98 1.47 -19.69
N PHE A 202 -7.38 2.65 -19.75
CA PHE A 202 -7.07 3.39 -20.98
C PHE A 202 -5.55 3.61 -21.12
N LEU A 203 -5.03 3.60 -22.36
CA LEU A 203 -3.58 3.70 -22.60
C LEU A 203 -3.06 5.14 -22.48
N ASN A 204 -3.95 6.12 -22.62
CA ASN A 204 -3.62 7.52 -22.43
C ASN A 204 -4.81 8.29 -21.85
N PHE A 205 -4.50 9.44 -21.23
CA PHE A 205 -5.50 10.29 -20.60
C PHE A 205 -6.57 10.79 -21.58
N GLN A 206 -6.22 11.00 -22.86
CA GLN A 206 -7.15 11.49 -23.86
C GLN A 206 -8.24 10.46 -24.21
N GLU A 207 -7.89 9.17 -24.26
CA GLU A 207 -8.84 8.06 -24.42
C GLU A 207 -9.83 7.99 -23.25
N LEU A 208 -9.32 8.06 -22.02
CA LEU A 208 -10.15 8.11 -20.81
C LEU A 208 -11.12 9.30 -20.88
N MET A 209 -10.62 10.48 -21.26
CA MET A 209 -11.47 11.67 -21.36
C MET A 209 -12.53 11.56 -22.45
N GLY A 210 -12.19 10.95 -23.59
CA GLY A 210 -13.16 10.66 -24.65
C GLY A 210 -14.28 9.75 -24.17
N PHE A 211 -13.92 8.69 -23.42
CA PHE A 211 -14.89 7.79 -22.82
C PHE A 211 -15.78 8.49 -21.79
N LEU A 212 -15.16 9.18 -20.82
CA LEU A 212 -15.87 9.91 -19.77
C LEU A 212 -16.83 10.95 -20.35
N MET A 213 -16.47 11.67 -21.41
CA MET A 213 -17.36 12.66 -22.04
C MET A 213 -18.54 12.06 -22.79
N ASN A 214 -18.40 10.83 -23.30
CA ASN A 214 -19.46 10.14 -24.03
C ASN A 214 -20.45 9.46 -23.08
N GLU A 215 -19.94 8.81 -22.04
CA GLU A 215 -20.74 8.01 -21.10
C GLU A 215 -21.25 8.82 -19.91
N ILE A 216 -20.51 9.84 -19.47
CA ILE A 216 -20.81 10.64 -18.28
C ILE A 216 -20.90 12.12 -18.64
N ASN A 217 -21.94 12.81 -18.15
CA ASN A 217 -22.03 14.25 -18.30
C ASN A 217 -21.11 14.97 -17.31
N ILE A 218 -19.80 14.87 -17.53
CA ILE A 218 -18.75 15.44 -16.68
C ILE A 218 -18.85 16.97 -16.53
N LYS A 219 -19.66 17.66 -17.35
CA LYS A 219 -19.90 19.11 -17.25
C LYS A 219 -20.51 19.53 -15.90
N LYS A 220 -21.27 18.62 -15.29
CA LYS A 220 -21.93 18.87 -14.01
C LYS A 220 -20.96 18.78 -12.84
N TYR A 221 -19.75 18.29 -13.07
CA TYR A 221 -18.78 18.05 -12.01
C TYR A 221 -17.80 19.22 -11.93
N SER A 222 -17.54 19.68 -10.71
CA SER A 222 -16.36 20.49 -10.39
C SER A 222 -15.15 19.56 -10.31
N ALA A 223 -14.07 19.91 -10.99
CA ALA A 223 -12.87 19.08 -11.04
C ALA A 223 -11.76 19.67 -10.17
N ASN A 224 -11.15 18.83 -9.34
CA ASN A 224 -9.91 19.13 -8.63
C ASN A 224 -8.81 18.22 -9.15
N PHE A 225 -7.67 18.78 -9.57
CA PHE A 225 -6.57 18.05 -10.19
C PHE A 225 -5.31 18.16 -9.35
N SER A 226 -4.58 17.05 -9.20
CA SER A 226 -3.23 17.03 -8.62
C SER A 226 -2.17 17.53 -9.61
N ASN A 227 -2.44 17.40 -10.93
CA ASN A 227 -1.50 17.69 -12.00
C ASN A 227 -2.02 18.74 -12.99
N SER A 228 -1.37 19.91 -13.02
CA SER A 228 -1.75 21.04 -13.90
C SER A 228 -1.65 20.76 -15.41
N SER A 229 -0.83 19.79 -15.84
CA SER A 229 -0.75 19.41 -17.25
C SER A 229 -1.98 18.61 -17.69
N LEU A 230 -2.41 17.67 -16.85
CA LEU A 230 -3.60 16.85 -17.08
C LEU A 230 -4.88 17.69 -16.93
N GLU A 231 -4.91 18.63 -15.99
CA GLU A 231 -5.98 19.62 -15.86
C GLU A 231 -6.18 20.43 -17.16
N LYS A 232 -5.10 20.93 -17.77
CA LYS A 232 -5.17 21.64 -19.05
C LYS A 232 -5.72 20.75 -20.16
N GLN A 233 -5.32 19.48 -20.21
CA GLN A 233 -5.84 18.53 -21.19
C GLN A 233 -7.34 18.28 -21.00
N TYR A 234 -7.79 18.15 -19.75
CA TYR A 234 -9.20 18.02 -19.40
C TYR A 234 -10.03 19.20 -19.91
N TYR A 235 -9.68 20.43 -19.53
CA TYR A 235 -10.42 21.62 -19.97
C TYR A 235 -10.33 21.86 -21.48
N ARG A 236 -9.20 21.50 -22.11
CA ARG A 236 -9.07 21.55 -23.57
C ARG A 236 -10.04 20.57 -24.24
N ALA A 237 -10.13 19.34 -23.76
CA ALA A 237 -11.07 18.36 -24.30
C ALA A 237 -12.53 18.82 -24.12
N ILE A 238 -12.87 19.44 -22.98
CA ILE A 238 -14.20 20.02 -22.76
C ILE A 238 -14.45 21.16 -23.75
N SER A 239 -13.47 22.04 -23.98
CA SER A 239 -13.59 23.17 -24.89
C SER A 239 -13.84 22.76 -26.34
N LEU A 240 -13.24 21.65 -26.79
CA LEU A 240 -13.32 21.17 -28.16
C LEU A 240 -14.65 20.45 -28.47
N ASN A 241 -15.22 19.75 -27.48
CA ASN A 241 -16.46 19.00 -27.66
C ASN A 241 -17.73 19.84 -27.42
N PHE A 242 -17.60 21.02 -26.83
CA PHE A 242 -18.75 21.86 -26.48
C PHE A 242 -18.60 23.27 -27.07
N ASN A 243 -19.13 23.44 -28.29
CA ASN A 243 -19.10 24.67 -29.12
C ASN A 243 -19.72 25.94 -28.49
N SER A 244 -20.05 25.97 -27.20
CA SER A 244 -20.61 27.16 -26.52
C SER A 244 -20.57 27.05 -24.98
N PHE A 245 -19.43 26.73 -24.39
CA PHE A 245 -19.28 26.75 -22.93
C PHE A 245 -18.32 27.85 -22.48
N ASN A 246 -18.78 28.71 -21.57
CA ASN A 246 -17.99 29.80 -21.01
C ASN A 246 -17.07 29.23 -19.90
N LEU A 247 -16.01 28.54 -20.32
CA LEU A 247 -14.99 27.91 -19.47
C LEU A 247 -14.43 28.85 -18.40
N VAL A 248 -14.40 30.16 -18.70
CA VAL A 248 -13.93 31.20 -17.77
C VAL A 248 -14.84 31.28 -16.53
N GLN A 249 -16.16 31.12 -16.66
CA GLN A 249 -17.07 31.19 -15.52
C GLN A 249 -16.92 29.98 -14.58
N GLN A 250 -16.68 28.79 -15.12
CA GLN A 250 -16.48 27.58 -14.31
C GLN A 250 -15.10 27.58 -13.64
N TRP A 251 -14.07 28.04 -14.35
CA TRP A 251 -12.73 28.23 -13.79
C TRP A 251 -12.74 29.28 -12.65
N MET A 252 -13.47 30.40 -12.83
CA MET A 252 -13.67 31.39 -11.77
C MET A 252 -14.50 30.85 -10.59
N ALA A 253 -15.49 29.99 -10.83
CA ALA A 253 -16.26 29.37 -9.75
C ALA A 253 -15.38 28.43 -8.89
N ASN A 254 -14.46 27.69 -9.49
CA ASN A 254 -13.55 26.79 -8.77
C ASN A 254 -12.45 27.55 -8.00
N PHE A 255 -11.95 28.67 -8.53
CA PHE A 255 -10.91 29.47 -7.84
C PHE A 255 -11.44 30.35 -6.71
N ASN A 256 -12.72 30.74 -6.73
CA ASN A 256 -13.32 31.57 -5.67
C ASN A 256 -13.78 30.76 -4.43
N GLN A 257 -13.59 29.43 -4.43
CA GLN A 257 -13.87 28.55 -3.28
C GLN A 257 -12.62 28.12 -2.50
N ASN A 258 -11.45 28.70 -2.81
CA ASN A 258 -10.24 28.64 -1.99
C ASN A 258 -10.00 29.95 -1.23
#